data_AF-A0A8S0V8Q0-F1
#
_entry.id   AF-A0A8S0V8Q0-F1
#
_cell.length_a   1.000
_cell.length_b   1.000
_cell.length_c   1.000
_cell.angle_alpha   90.00
_cell.angle_beta   90.00
_cell.angle_gamma   90.00
#
_symmetry.space_group_name_H-M   'P 1'
#
loop_
_entity.id
_entity.type
_entity.pdbx_description
1 polymer ?
#
loop_
_entity_poly.entity_id
_entity_poly.type
_entity_poly.pdbx_seq_one_letter_code
_entity_poly.pdbx_strand_id
1 'polypeptide(L)'
;MRSLKEDASTSTDQLTHLARRADEALDLIAAVKGLHGLTSQQLSKLIRDSGNNILQHSTEDGLLVQIDVEKFARNLPAHLISVVMAWEREKSTFKYLLCGILLLHSMCDLASRVPKIEQILLDDVKVSEQLIDLVFYLLIVLASDRQEHQVPNDMILLHSALVACSLKLLTVIISPQWQEVAQVLTAYYKIDVFMEAAFTAVCKDIKFLQTKLSAQSAESSGNITPTNEETLNHLCQQCESSLKFLHSLCQQKLLRERIVKNKVFSLNTCFSFFSWIKLFEIVIFAL
;
A
#
# COMPACT_ATOMS: atom_id res chain seq x y z
N MET A 1 18.23 -23.70 68.97
CA MET A 1 19.12 -23.87 67.78
C MET A 1 18.24 -24.31 66.63
N ARG A 2 17.99 -23.42 65.63
CA ARG A 2 18.61 -23.41 64.28
C ARG A 2 18.37 -24.74 63.54
N SER A 3 17.92 -24.83 62.29
CA SER A 3 17.89 -23.88 61.17
C SER A 3 17.10 -24.49 60.01
N LEU A 4 16.34 -23.64 59.32
CA LEU A 4 16.07 -23.53 57.88
C LEU A 4 16.51 -24.66 56.93
N LYS A 5 15.57 -25.05 56.05
CA LYS A 5 15.84 -25.17 54.61
C LYS A 5 14.56 -24.92 53.79
N GLU A 6 14.44 -23.68 53.32
CA GLU A 6 13.47 -23.20 52.32
C GLU A 6 13.87 -23.62 50.90
N ASP A 7 12.85 -23.98 50.12
CA ASP A 7 12.52 -23.52 48.77
C ASP A 7 13.67 -23.23 47.78
N ALA A 8 13.91 -24.20 46.88
CA ALA A 8 14.79 -24.05 45.73
C ALA A 8 14.16 -24.53 44.40
N SER A 9 12.83 -24.67 44.32
CA SER A 9 12.15 -25.20 43.12
C SER A 9 11.26 -24.20 42.38
N THR A 10 11.10 -22.97 42.88
CA THR A 10 10.21 -21.95 42.29
C THR A 10 10.94 -20.83 41.53
N SER A 11 12.27 -20.78 41.58
CA SER A 11 13.04 -19.69 40.98
C SER A 11 13.45 -19.97 39.53
N THR A 12 13.72 -21.22 39.17
CA THR A 12 14.27 -21.59 37.85
C THR A 12 13.24 -21.49 36.73
N ASP A 13 11.97 -21.87 36.96
CA ASP A 13 10.89 -21.79 35.95
C ASP A 13 10.39 -20.36 35.74
N GLN A 14 10.44 -19.52 36.79
CA GLN A 14 10.15 -18.09 36.65
C GLN A 14 11.30 -17.35 35.95
N LEU A 15 12.55 -17.79 36.16
CA LEU A 15 13.71 -17.23 35.45
C LEU A 15 13.73 -17.62 33.97
N THR A 16 13.26 -18.80 33.56
CA THR A 16 13.10 -19.14 32.13
C THR A 16 11.94 -18.38 31.47
N HIS A 17 10.83 -18.15 32.18
CA HIS A 17 9.74 -17.32 31.66
C HIS A 17 10.09 -15.82 31.60
N LEU A 18 10.94 -15.33 32.50
CA LEU A 18 11.45 -13.96 32.50
C LEU A 18 12.67 -13.77 31.59
N ALA A 19 13.44 -14.83 31.31
CA ALA A 19 14.55 -14.81 30.34
C ALA A 19 14.07 -14.96 28.89
N ARG A 20 12.87 -15.50 28.65
CA ARG A 20 12.22 -15.46 27.32
C ARG A 20 11.60 -14.11 26.96
N ARG A 21 11.90 -13.06 27.73
CA ARG A 21 11.77 -11.64 27.34
C ARG A 21 13.01 -11.12 26.59
N ALA A 22 13.91 -12.01 26.18
CA ALA A 22 14.92 -11.70 25.18
C ALA A 22 14.22 -11.43 23.83
N ASP A 23 13.92 -10.16 23.59
CA ASP A 23 13.70 -9.50 22.30
C ASP A 23 13.36 -10.48 21.16
N GLU A 24 12.16 -11.07 21.21
CA GLU A 24 11.63 -11.83 20.08
C GLU A 24 11.51 -10.83 18.93
N ALA A 25 12.45 -10.91 17.98
CA ALA A 25 12.45 -10.08 16.79
C ALA A 25 11.07 -10.18 16.15
N LEU A 26 10.41 -9.01 15.95
CA LEU A 26 9.08 -8.97 15.38
C LEU A 26 9.11 -9.58 13.98
N ASP A 27 8.45 -10.73 13.81
CA ASP A 27 8.28 -11.34 12.49
C ASP A 27 7.23 -10.54 11.70
N LEU A 28 7.72 -9.55 10.95
CA LEU A 28 6.88 -8.67 10.12
C LEU A 28 6.18 -9.43 9.00
N ILE A 29 6.76 -10.53 8.51
CA ILE A 29 6.14 -11.34 7.45
C ILE A 29 4.93 -12.08 8.02
N ALA A 30 5.11 -12.76 9.16
CA ALA A 30 4.00 -13.42 9.84
C ALA A 30 2.92 -12.42 10.26
N ALA A 31 3.30 -11.24 10.75
CA ALA A 31 2.36 -10.20 11.14
C ALA A 31 1.54 -9.65 9.94
N VAL A 32 2.18 -9.36 8.80
CA VAL A 32 1.46 -8.94 7.58
C VAL A 32 0.50 -10.04 7.12
N LYS A 33 0.97 -11.29 7.06
CA LYS A 33 0.12 -12.44 6.69
C LYS A 33 -1.06 -12.61 7.64
N GLY A 34 -0.87 -12.40 8.93
CA GLY A 34 -1.93 -12.59 9.92
C GLY A 34 -2.95 -11.46 10.00
N LEU A 35 -2.55 -10.23 9.68
CA LEU A 35 -3.38 -9.04 9.90
C LEU A 35 -4.02 -8.46 8.63
N HIS A 36 -3.48 -8.71 7.43
CA HIS A 36 -3.93 -8.05 6.20
C HIS A 36 -5.41 -8.29 5.84
N GLY A 37 -6.02 -9.38 6.32
CA GLY A 37 -7.43 -9.70 6.10
C GLY A 37 -8.39 -8.99 7.06
N LEU A 38 -7.87 -8.26 8.05
CA LEU A 38 -8.68 -7.63 9.09
C LEU A 38 -9.00 -6.18 8.70
N THR A 39 -10.27 -5.81 8.87
CA THR A 39 -10.72 -4.41 8.77
C THR A 39 -10.22 -3.58 9.95
N SER A 40 -10.20 -2.25 9.79
CA SER A 40 -9.88 -1.31 10.89
C SER A 40 -10.80 -1.50 12.11
N GLN A 41 -12.06 -1.90 11.93
CA GLN A 41 -13.00 -2.22 13.02
C GLN A 41 -12.61 -3.51 13.76
N GLN A 42 -12.24 -4.56 13.03
CA GLN A 42 -11.78 -5.83 13.62
C GLN A 42 -10.46 -5.63 14.36
N LEU A 43 -9.50 -4.91 13.78
CA LEU A 43 -8.24 -4.55 14.43
C LEU A 43 -8.48 -3.74 15.71
N SER A 44 -9.34 -2.72 15.66
CA SER A 44 -9.71 -1.92 16.83
C SER A 44 -10.31 -2.77 17.95
N LYS A 45 -11.16 -3.73 17.59
CA LYS A 45 -11.74 -4.67 18.56
C LYS A 45 -10.66 -5.53 19.19
N LEU A 46 -9.80 -6.17 18.39
CA LEU A 46 -8.73 -7.03 18.91
C LEU A 46 -7.76 -6.28 19.82
N ILE A 47 -7.39 -5.04 19.48
CA ILE A 47 -6.51 -4.21 20.31
C ILE A 47 -7.16 -3.93 21.65
N ARG A 48 -8.44 -3.51 21.65
CA ARG A 48 -9.18 -3.25 22.89
C ARG A 48 -9.33 -4.51 23.74
N ASP A 49 -9.64 -5.64 23.11
CA ASP A 49 -9.84 -6.93 23.79
C ASP A 49 -8.51 -7.46 24.38
N SER A 50 -7.36 -7.14 23.77
CA SER A 50 -6.03 -7.54 24.27
C SER A 50 -5.61 -6.84 25.58
N GLY A 51 -6.09 -5.62 25.81
CA GLY A 51 -5.73 -4.80 26.98
C GLY A 51 -4.28 -4.32 27.06
N ASN A 52 -3.37 -4.82 26.21
CA ASN A 52 -1.94 -4.53 26.26
C ASN A 52 -1.28 -4.30 24.87
N ASN A 53 -2.07 -4.06 23.82
CA ASN A 53 -1.61 -3.83 22.44
C ASN A 53 -0.86 -5.02 21.80
N ILE A 54 -0.89 -6.22 22.42
CA ILE A 54 -0.30 -7.44 21.87
C ILE A 54 -1.42 -8.31 21.33
N LEU A 55 -1.45 -8.48 20.01
CA LEU A 55 -2.39 -9.37 19.34
C LEU A 55 -1.80 -10.78 19.27
N GLN A 56 -2.63 -11.77 19.54
CA GLN A 56 -2.29 -13.17 19.29
C GLN A 56 -2.91 -13.58 17.95
N HIS A 57 -2.07 -14.10 17.05
CA HIS A 57 -2.50 -14.64 15.77
C HIS A 57 -2.00 -16.06 15.62
N SER A 58 -2.89 -16.99 15.27
CA SER A 58 -2.48 -18.34 14.87
C SER A 58 -2.13 -18.34 13.40
N THR A 59 -0.88 -18.68 13.09
CA THR A 59 -0.43 -18.95 11.73
C THR A 59 -1.11 -20.20 11.16
N GLU A 60 -0.97 -20.40 9.84
CA GLU A 60 -1.49 -21.59 9.12
C GLU A 60 -0.94 -22.90 9.70
N ASP A 61 0.26 -22.89 10.27
CA ASP A 61 0.90 -24.03 10.92
C ASP A 61 0.45 -24.26 12.39
N GLY A 62 -0.51 -23.46 12.87
CA GLY A 62 -1.00 -23.52 14.25
C GLY A 62 -0.07 -22.87 15.29
N LEU A 63 1.04 -22.28 14.85
CA LEU A 63 1.95 -21.54 15.74
C LEU A 63 1.32 -20.19 16.12
N LEU A 64 1.29 -19.92 17.42
CA LEU A 64 0.79 -18.66 17.97
C LEU A 64 1.88 -17.59 17.89
N VAL A 65 1.65 -16.57 17.07
CA VAL A 65 2.51 -15.40 16.92
C VAL A 65 1.95 -14.25 17.73
N GLN A 66 2.81 -13.60 18.50
CA GLN A 66 2.48 -12.38 19.22
C GLN A 66 2.91 -11.17 18.39
N ILE A 67 1.97 -10.24 18.20
CA ILE A 67 2.18 -9.04 17.40
C ILE A 67 1.97 -7.83 18.29
N ASP A 68 3.08 -7.18 18.66
CA ASP A 68 3.05 -5.84 19.25
C ASP A 68 2.65 -4.85 18.15
N VAL A 69 1.42 -4.31 18.25
CA VAL A 69 0.84 -3.47 17.19
C VAL A 69 1.59 -2.14 17.04
N GLU A 70 2.16 -1.60 18.12
CA GLU A 70 2.92 -0.35 18.07
C GLU A 70 4.27 -0.56 17.36
N LYS A 71 5.01 -1.62 17.75
CA LYS A 71 6.24 -2.00 17.04
C LYS A 71 5.95 -2.34 15.59
N PHE A 72 4.83 -3.02 15.31
CA PHE A 72 4.41 -3.34 13.95
C PHE A 72 4.15 -2.08 13.13
N ALA A 73 3.34 -1.15 13.63
CA ALA A 73 3.04 0.12 12.97
C ALA A 73 4.31 0.90 12.60
N ARG A 74 5.27 0.95 13.53
CA ARG A 74 6.52 1.67 13.37
C ARG A 74 7.46 1.06 12.33
N ASN A 75 7.48 -0.27 12.23
CA ASN A 75 8.45 -0.99 11.37
C ASN A 75 7.89 -1.39 10.00
N LEU A 76 6.56 -1.41 9.84
CA LEU A 76 5.91 -1.83 8.59
C LEU A 76 6.34 -0.99 7.37
N PRO A 77 6.43 0.35 7.42
CA PRO A 77 6.84 1.13 6.24
C PRO A 77 8.25 0.78 5.77
N ALA A 78 9.21 0.73 6.70
CA ALA A 78 10.60 0.35 6.39
C ALA A 78 10.72 -1.07 5.85
N HIS A 79 9.92 -2.01 6.37
CA HIS A 79 9.86 -3.38 5.86
C HIS A 79 9.29 -3.47 4.46
N LEU A 80 8.22 -2.75 4.16
CA LEU A 80 7.69 -2.74 2.79
C LEU A 80 8.68 -2.07 1.83
N ILE A 81 9.41 -1.03 2.26
CA ILE A 81 10.50 -0.47 1.45
C ILE A 81 11.56 -1.54 1.17
N SER A 82 11.99 -2.33 2.16
CA SER A 82 13.01 -3.36 1.92
C SER A 82 12.52 -4.43 0.93
N VAL A 83 11.24 -4.80 0.98
CA VAL A 83 10.62 -5.69 -0.02
C VAL A 83 10.57 -5.05 -1.41
N VAL A 84 10.28 -3.75 -1.52
CA VAL A 84 10.34 -3.01 -2.80
C VAL A 84 11.78 -2.89 -3.31
N MET A 85 12.78 -2.74 -2.42
CA MET A 85 14.18 -2.71 -2.82
C MET A 85 14.69 -4.07 -3.30
N ALA A 86 14.18 -5.16 -2.70
CA ALA A 86 14.42 -6.54 -3.12
C ALA A 86 13.41 -7.01 -4.18
N TRP A 87 12.87 -6.09 -4.99
CA TRP A 87 11.76 -6.37 -5.87
C TRP A 87 12.04 -7.50 -6.86
N GLU A 88 11.22 -8.54 -6.76
CA GLU A 88 11.11 -9.62 -7.72
C GLU A 88 9.76 -9.54 -8.41
N ARG A 89 9.72 -9.71 -9.75
CA ARG A 89 8.49 -9.67 -10.56
C ARG A 89 7.69 -10.96 -10.43
N GLU A 90 7.46 -11.39 -9.21
CA GLU A 90 6.66 -12.56 -8.89
C GLU A 90 5.28 -12.15 -8.39
N LYS A 91 4.28 -12.96 -8.72
CA LYS A 91 2.90 -12.78 -8.23
C LYS A 91 2.82 -12.72 -6.70
N SER A 92 3.68 -13.50 -6.03
CA SER A 92 3.86 -13.52 -4.57
C SER A 92 4.23 -12.13 -4.03
N THR A 93 5.23 -11.48 -4.63
CA THR A 93 5.72 -10.15 -4.24
C THR A 93 4.66 -9.08 -4.41
N PHE A 94 3.95 -9.07 -5.55
CA PHE A 94 2.84 -8.15 -5.79
C PHE A 94 1.73 -8.31 -4.75
N LYS A 95 1.32 -9.55 -4.47
CA LYS A 95 0.31 -9.84 -3.46
C LYS A 95 0.76 -9.39 -2.07
N TYR A 96 1.99 -9.72 -1.69
CA TYR A 96 2.54 -9.37 -0.39
C TYR A 96 2.56 -7.85 -0.17
N LEU A 97 3.03 -7.09 -1.17
CA LEU A 97 3.03 -5.64 -1.11
C LEU A 97 1.62 -5.07 -1.06
N LEU A 98 0.66 -5.64 -1.80
CA LEU A 98 -0.72 -5.18 -1.77
C LEU A 98 -1.35 -5.41 -0.39
N CYS A 99 -1.12 -6.59 0.21
CA CYS A 99 -1.51 -6.89 1.59
C CYS A 99 -0.91 -5.87 2.58
N GLY A 100 0.38 -5.54 2.44
CA GLY A 100 1.05 -4.55 3.27
C GLY A 100 0.46 -3.13 3.13
N ILE A 101 0.19 -2.69 1.90
CA ILE A 101 -0.40 -1.37 1.63
C ILE A 101 -1.85 -1.29 2.15
N LEU A 102 -2.67 -2.31 1.94
CA LEU A 102 -4.04 -2.36 2.46
C LEU A 102 -4.08 -2.40 3.99
N LEU A 103 -3.10 -3.05 4.60
CA LEU A 103 -2.94 -3.05 6.04
C LEU A 103 -2.55 -1.66 6.55
N LEU A 104 -1.64 -0.95 5.87
CA LEU A 104 -1.33 0.45 6.19
C LEU A 104 -2.57 1.36 6.10
N HIS A 105 -3.40 1.20 5.08
CA HIS A 105 -4.71 1.89 5.00
C HIS A 105 -5.55 1.61 6.25
N SER A 106 -5.70 0.34 6.62
CA SER A 106 -6.49 -0.07 7.79
C SER A 106 -5.93 0.48 9.10
N MET A 107 -4.61 0.60 9.22
CA MET A 107 -3.95 1.16 10.40
C MET A 107 -4.06 2.69 10.46
N CYS A 108 -4.04 3.37 9.32
CA CYS A 108 -4.30 4.82 9.28
C CYS A 108 -5.76 5.12 9.62
N ASP A 109 -6.73 4.33 9.12
CA ASP A 109 -8.13 4.46 9.53
C ASP A 109 -8.31 4.24 11.04
N LEU A 110 -7.52 3.33 11.61
CA LEU A 110 -7.50 3.03 13.04
C LEU A 110 -6.97 4.20 13.89
N ALA A 111 -6.14 5.09 13.33
CA ALA A 111 -5.56 6.23 14.04
C ALA A 111 -6.62 7.07 14.77
N SER A 112 -7.78 7.28 14.13
CA SER A 112 -8.93 8.00 14.70
C SER A 112 -9.50 7.38 15.99
N ARG A 113 -9.21 6.11 16.28
CA ARG A 113 -9.73 5.34 17.42
C ARG A 113 -8.62 4.90 18.39
N VAL A 114 -7.37 4.89 17.93
CA VAL A 114 -6.21 4.46 18.70
C VAL A 114 -5.15 5.55 18.57
N PRO A 115 -5.15 6.57 19.45
CA PRO A 115 -4.26 7.73 19.36
C PRO A 115 -2.78 7.38 19.30
N LYS A 116 -2.40 6.22 19.86
CA LYS A 116 -1.02 5.74 19.80
C LYS A 116 -0.58 5.37 18.39
N ILE A 117 -1.49 4.86 17.56
CA ILE A 117 -1.23 4.55 16.14
C ILE A 117 -1.13 5.84 15.33
N GLU A 118 -1.97 6.84 15.63
CA GLU A 118 -1.86 8.19 15.06
C GLU A 118 -0.48 8.79 15.32
N GLN A 119 -0.03 8.78 16.59
CA GLN A 119 1.29 9.27 16.99
C GLN A 119 2.44 8.58 16.25
N ILE A 120 2.29 7.29 15.92
CA ILE A 120 3.34 6.53 15.25
C ILE A 120 3.32 6.77 13.74
N LEU A 121 2.15 6.75 13.09
CA LEU A 121 2.07 6.79 11.63
C LEU A 121 2.05 8.22 11.08
N LEU A 122 1.43 9.17 11.78
CA LEU A 122 1.16 10.52 11.27
C LEU A 122 2.04 11.57 11.94
N ASP A 123 2.26 11.49 13.26
CA ASP A 123 3.03 12.51 13.99
C ASP A 123 4.55 12.26 13.98
N ASP A 124 4.98 10.99 13.90
CA ASP A 124 6.40 10.64 13.84
C ASP A 124 6.96 10.95 12.45
N VAL A 125 7.68 12.07 12.35
CA VAL A 125 8.29 12.59 11.10
C VAL A 125 9.07 11.52 10.35
N LYS A 126 9.78 10.64 11.06
CA LYS A 126 10.59 9.59 10.42
C LYS A 126 9.71 8.52 9.78
N VAL A 127 8.64 8.12 10.46
CA VAL A 127 7.71 7.10 9.94
C VAL A 127 6.87 7.68 8.80
N SER A 128 6.40 8.92 8.91
CA SER A 128 5.66 9.58 7.84
C SER A 128 6.51 9.82 6.59
N GLU A 129 7.79 10.19 6.74
CA GLU A 129 8.74 10.23 5.63
C GLU A 129 8.91 8.85 4.98
N GLN A 130 9.04 7.78 5.77
CA GLN A 130 9.10 6.41 5.24
C GLN A 130 7.83 5.99 4.50
N LEU A 131 6.64 6.43 4.94
CA LEU A 131 5.40 6.14 4.23
C LEU A 131 5.35 6.84 2.85
N ILE A 132 5.83 8.08 2.76
CA ILE A 132 5.94 8.80 1.48
C ILE A 132 6.99 8.12 0.59
N ASP A 133 8.16 7.80 1.13
CA ASP A 133 9.23 7.08 0.43
C ASP A 133 8.74 5.74 -0.13
N LEU A 134 7.98 4.97 0.67
CA LEU A 134 7.38 3.71 0.24
C LEU A 134 6.51 3.89 -1.01
N VAL A 135 5.61 4.88 -1.00
CA VAL A 135 4.74 5.15 -2.16
C VAL A 135 5.58 5.51 -3.38
N PHE A 136 6.60 6.36 -3.21
CA PHE A 136 7.48 6.77 -4.30
C PHE A 136 8.23 5.59 -4.90
N TYR A 137 8.91 4.78 -4.08
CA TYR A 137 9.67 3.63 -4.55
C TYR A 137 8.78 2.60 -5.23
N LEU A 138 7.59 2.34 -4.68
CA LEU A 138 6.67 1.40 -5.30
C LEU A 138 6.21 1.88 -6.68
N LEU A 139 5.84 3.15 -6.82
CA LEU A 139 5.43 3.71 -8.13
C LEU A 139 6.59 3.70 -9.13
N ILE A 140 7.83 3.99 -8.70
CA ILE A 140 9.02 3.90 -9.56
C ILE A 140 9.20 2.48 -10.09
N VAL A 141 9.08 1.48 -9.22
CA VAL A 141 9.26 0.07 -9.60
C VAL A 141 8.13 -0.42 -10.52
N LEU A 142 6.87 -0.06 -10.24
CA LEU A 142 5.71 -0.34 -11.10
C LEU A 142 5.85 0.37 -12.47
N ALA A 143 6.37 1.59 -12.48
CA ALA A 143 6.68 2.33 -13.69
C ALA A 143 7.85 1.76 -14.50
N SER A 144 8.74 0.97 -13.91
CA SER A 144 10.00 0.52 -14.54
C SER A 144 9.87 -0.69 -15.48
N ASP A 145 8.68 -1.28 -15.63
CA ASP A 145 8.46 -2.41 -16.53
C ASP A 145 8.62 -2.09 -18.03
N ARG A 146 9.33 -2.95 -18.78
CA ARG A 146 9.63 -2.80 -20.22
C ARG A 146 9.02 -3.91 -21.09
N GLN A 147 8.32 -4.90 -20.54
CA GLN A 147 7.85 -6.04 -21.33
C GLN A 147 6.37 -5.95 -21.71
N GLU A 148 6.14 -5.79 -23.00
CA GLU A 148 4.81 -5.70 -23.65
C GLU A 148 4.18 -7.06 -24.00
N HIS A 149 4.76 -8.19 -23.55
CA HIS A 149 4.30 -9.52 -23.96
C HIS A 149 3.58 -10.26 -22.83
N GLN A 150 2.31 -10.60 -23.10
CA GLN A 150 1.39 -11.48 -22.36
C GLN A 150 1.58 -11.50 -20.82
N VAL A 151 1.23 -10.39 -20.18
CA VAL A 151 1.10 -10.32 -18.71
C VAL A 151 -0.20 -11.04 -18.29
N PRO A 152 -0.15 -11.99 -17.32
CA PRO A 152 -1.35 -12.66 -16.82
C PRO A 152 -2.39 -11.68 -16.26
N ASN A 153 -3.69 -11.99 -16.43
CA ASN A 153 -4.79 -11.14 -15.96
C ASN A 153 -4.68 -10.77 -14.48
N ASP A 154 -4.30 -11.72 -13.62
CA ASP A 154 -4.14 -11.50 -12.18
C ASP A 154 -3.00 -10.52 -11.88
N MET A 155 -1.93 -10.53 -12.67
CA MET A 155 -0.79 -9.61 -12.50
C MET A 155 -1.18 -8.19 -12.89
N ILE A 156 -1.98 -8.01 -13.94
CA ILE A 156 -2.55 -6.72 -14.34
C ILE A 156 -3.42 -6.15 -13.21
N LEU A 157 -4.29 -6.98 -12.62
CA LEU A 157 -5.13 -6.56 -11.50
C LEU A 157 -4.29 -6.17 -10.29
N LEU A 158 -3.30 -6.97 -9.91
CA LEU A 158 -2.41 -6.66 -8.79
C LEU A 158 -1.61 -5.38 -9.02
N HIS A 159 -1.10 -5.17 -10.24
CA HIS A 159 -0.41 -3.94 -10.62
C HIS A 159 -1.32 -2.73 -10.44
N SER A 160 -2.49 -2.73 -11.08
CA SER A 160 -3.43 -1.60 -11.02
C SER A 160 -3.94 -1.32 -9.60
N ALA A 161 -4.20 -2.37 -8.81
CA ALA A 161 -4.57 -2.23 -7.41
C ALA A 161 -3.44 -1.62 -6.57
N LEU A 162 -2.19 -2.05 -6.78
CA LEU A 162 -1.03 -1.47 -6.09
C LEU A 162 -0.86 0.01 -6.43
N VAL A 163 -0.96 0.39 -7.71
CA VAL A 163 -0.88 1.80 -8.14
C VAL A 163 -1.96 2.63 -7.45
N ALA A 164 -3.22 2.22 -7.58
CA ALA A 164 -4.35 2.95 -7.03
C ALA A 164 -4.31 3.05 -5.50
N CYS A 165 -4.04 1.94 -4.80
CA CYS A 165 -3.95 1.92 -3.34
C CYS A 165 -2.78 2.76 -2.84
N SER A 166 -1.66 2.82 -3.55
CA SER A 166 -0.49 3.60 -3.12
C SER A 166 -0.69 5.09 -3.32
N LEU A 167 -1.30 5.50 -4.44
CA LEU A 167 -1.71 6.89 -4.64
C LEU A 167 -2.73 7.29 -3.56
N LYS A 168 -3.73 6.45 -3.29
CA LYS A 168 -4.71 6.71 -2.23
C LYS A 168 -4.04 6.83 -0.86
N LEU A 169 -3.01 6.04 -0.56
CA LEU A 169 -2.30 6.09 0.72
C LEU A 169 -1.72 7.48 1.01
N LEU A 170 -1.27 8.22 -0.01
CA LEU A 170 -0.78 9.60 0.16
C LEU A 170 -1.86 10.52 0.74
N THR A 171 -3.12 10.38 0.30
CA THR A 171 -4.23 11.18 0.88
C THR A 171 -4.53 10.80 2.32
N VAL A 172 -4.25 9.55 2.69
CA VAL A 172 -4.51 9.04 4.03
C VAL A 172 -3.41 9.47 5.00
N ILE A 173 -2.15 9.46 4.58
CA ILE A 173 -1.01 9.80 5.44
C ILE A 173 -0.70 11.30 5.51
N ILE A 174 -1.07 12.08 4.47
CA ILE A 174 -0.86 13.53 4.46
C ILE A 174 -2.12 14.25 4.91
N SER A 175 -3.17 14.19 4.09
CA SER A 175 -4.42 14.91 4.33
C SER A 175 -5.47 14.52 3.29
N PRO A 176 -6.77 14.46 3.66
CA PRO A 176 -7.85 14.35 2.69
C PRO A 176 -7.97 15.59 1.80
N GLN A 177 -7.37 16.74 2.18
CA GLN A 177 -7.41 17.95 1.37
C GLN A 177 -6.27 17.98 0.34
N TRP A 178 -6.63 17.99 -0.93
CA TRP A 178 -5.69 17.99 -2.06
C TRP A 178 -4.69 19.14 -2.06
N GLN A 179 -5.07 20.29 -1.49
CA GLN A 179 -4.21 21.45 -1.34
C GLN A 179 -3.01 21.14 -0.43
N GLU A 180 -3.26 20.45 0.68
CA GLU A 180 -2.23 20.08 1.66
C GLU A 180 -1.33 18.98 1.10
N VAL A 181 -1.92 17.96 0.46
CA VAL A 181 -1.18 16.91 -0.26
C VAL A 181 -0.22 17.55 -1.27
N ALA A 182 -0.70 18.47 -2.10
CA ALA A 182 0.16 19.12 -3.08
C ALA A 182 1.22 20.03 -2.47
N GLN A 183 0.94 20.69 -1.34
CA GLN A 183 1.95 21.48 -0.63
C GLN A 183 3.10 20.60 -0.11
N VAL A 184 2.77 19.50 0.57
CA VAL A 184 3.76 18.54 1.08
C VAL A 184 4.57 17.93 -0.07
N LEU A 185 3.88 17.47 -1.11
CA LEU A 185 4.54 16.90 -2.29
C LEU A 185 5.42 17.92 -3.02
N THR A 186 5.02 19.20 -3.11
CA THR A 186 5.83 20.24 -3.77
C THR A 186 7.11 20.56 -2.99
N ALA A 187 7.06 20.46 -1.65
CA ALA A 187 8.23 20.62 -0.79
C ALA A 187 9.18 19.42 -0.86
N TYR A 188 8.68 18.25 -1.29
CA TYR A 188 9.46 17.03 -1.37
C TYR A 188 10.41 17.03 -2.58
N TYR A 189 11.70 16.80 -2.34
CA TYR A 189 12.77 17.05 -3.32
C TYR A 189 12.76 16.14 -4.55
N LYS A 190 12.05 15.00 -4.52
CA LYS A 190 11.90 14.06 -5.66
C LYS A 190 10.54 14.13 -6.35
N ILE A 191 9.80 15.23 -6.19
CA ILE A 191 8.44 15.35 -6.75
C ILE A 191 8.37 15.07 -8.25
N ASP A 192 9.38 15.49 -9.02
CA ASP A 192 9.38 15.25 -10.48
C ASP A 192 9.48 13.76 -10.82
N VAL A 193 10.32 13.02 -10.08
CA VAL A 193 10.50 11.57 -10.24
C VAL A 193 9.21 10.84 -9.86
N PHE A 194 8.56 11.28 -8.77
CA PHE A 194 7.27 10.72 -8.40
C PHE A 194 6.22 10.94 -9.46
N MET A 195 6.09 12.18 -9.96
CA MET A 195 5.09 12.48 -10.96
C MET A 195 5.35 11.64 -12.21
N GLU A 196 6.57 11.61 -12.73
CA GLU A 196 6.92 10.77 -13.88
C GLU A 196 6.59 9.29 -13.67
N ALA A 197 6.95 8.73 -12.52
CA ALA A 197 6.66 7.35 -12.16
C ALA A 197 5.15 7.08 -12.05
N ALA A 198 4.42 7.94 -11.34
CA ALA A 198 2.98 7.81 -11.16
C ALA A 198 2.22 7.86 -12.49
N PHE A 199 2.55 8.83 -13.35
CA PHE A 199 1.98 8.91 -14.71
C PHE A 199 2.31 7.67 -15.53
N THR A 200 3.57 7.23 -15.52
CA THR A 200 4.01 6.06 -16.29
C THR A 200 3.30 4.79 -15.83
N ALA A 201 3.15 4.59 -14.51
CA ALA A 201 2.45 3.45 -13.95
C ALA A 201 0.95 3.45 -14.31
N VAL A 202 0.28 4.59 -14.17
CA VAL A 202 -1.14 4.73 -14.54
C VAL A 202 -1.35 4.55 -16.04
N CYS A 203 -0.47 5.09 -16.88
CA CYS A 203 -0.54 4.89 -18.33
C CYS A 203 -0.42 3.40 -18.72
N LYS A 204 0.34 2.59 -17.97
CA LYS A 204 0.39 1.14 -18.18
C LYS A 204 -0.92 0.46 -17.84
N ASP A 205 -1.53 0.81 -16.71
CA ASP A 205 -2.83 0.25 -16.32
C ASP A 205 -3.91 0.54 -17.37
N ILE A 206 -3.91 1.75 -17.92
CA ILE A 206 -4.86 2.11 -18.98
C ILE A 206 -4.55 1.36 -20.28
N LYS A 207 -3.28 1.17 -20.65
CA LYS A 207 -2.92 0.32 -21.80
C LYS A 207 -3.38 -1.13 -21.60
N PHE A 208 -3.25 -1.67 -20.39
CA PHE A 208 -3.78 -3.01 -20.07
C PHE A 208 -5.30 -3.05 -20.22
N LEU A 209 -6.01 -2.03 -19.73
CA LEU A 209 -7.46 -1.91 -19.89
C LEU A 209 -7.87 -1.87 -21.37
N GLN A 210 -7.20 -1.05 -22.18
CA GLN A 210 -7.48 -0.96 -23.62
C GLN A 210 -7.23 -2.27 -24.35
N THR A 211 -6.14 -2.97 -24.01
CA THR A 211 -5.81 -4.26 -24.61
C THR A 211 -6.92 -5.28 -24.30
N LYS A 212 -7.41 -5.29 -23.06
CA LYS A 212 -8.54 -6.17 -22.66
C LYS A 212 -9.85 -5.80 -23.36
N LEU A 213 -10.20 -4.51 -23.42
CA LEU A 213 -11.40 -4.05 -24.12
C LEU A 213 -11.36 -4.42 -25.61
N SER A 214 -10.20 -4.25 -26.24
CA SER A 214 -10.00 -4.57 -27.65
C SER A 214 -10.11 -6.08 -27.91
N ALA A 215 -9.54 -6.91 -27.04
CA ALA A 215 -9.66 -8.37 -27.13
C ALA A 215 -11.13 -8.82 -27.02
N GLN A 216 -11.89 -8.25 -26.09
CA GLN A 216 -13.31 -8.58 -25.92
C GLN A 216 -14.17 -8.14 -27.11
N SER A 217 -13.89 -6.97 -27.71
CA SER A 217 -14.59 -6.54 -28.94
C SER A 217 -14.30 -7.44 -30.16
N ALA A 218 -13.12 -8.06 -30.20
CA ALA A 218 -12.73 -8.98 -31.26
C ALA A 218 -13.35 -10.40 -31.07
N GLU A 219 -13.62 -10.79 -29.83
CA GLU A 219 -14.22 -12.08 -29.44
C GLU A 219 -15.77 -12.06 -29.44
N SER A 220 -16.40 -11.10 -30.12
CA SER A 220 -17.85 -10.85 -30.22
C SER A 220 -18.69 -12.00 -30.85
N SER A 221 -18.25 -13.27 -30.82
CA SER A 221 -19.07 -14.42 -31.24
C SER A 221 -19.14 -15.58 -30.24
N GLY A 222 -18.78 -15.43 -28.96
CA GLY A 222 -19.06 -16.49 -28.00
C GLY A 222 -18.63 -16.24 -26.55
N ASN A 223 -19.61 -15.99 -25.69
CA ASN A 223 -19.57 -16.13 -24.22
C ASN A 223 -18.48 -15.36 -23.47
N ILE A 224 -18.76 -14.09 -23.15
CA ILE A 224 -18.06 -13.40 -22.05
C ILE A 224 -18.38 -14.17 -20.76
N THR A 225 -17.34 -14.71 -20.12
CA THR A 225 -17.51 -15.33 -18.80
C THR A 225 -17.66 -14.25 -17.74
N PRO A 226 -18.53 -14.42 -16.72
CA PRO A 226 -18.77 -13.40 -15.69
C PRO A 226 -17.50 -12.96 -14.96
N THR A 227 -16.53 -13.87 -14.80
CA THR A 227 -15.22 -13.58 -14.19
C THR A 227 -14.36 -12.60 -15.00
N ASN A 228 -14.52 -12.56 -16.33
CA ASN A 228 -13.80 -11.61 -17.19
C ASN A 228 -14.38 -10.20 -17.11
N GLU A 229 -15.69 -10.08 -16.94
CA GLU A 229 -16.40 -8.80 -16.77
C GLU A 229 -16.09 -8.17 -15.41
N GLU A 230 -16.16 -8.95 -14.32
CA GLU A 230 -15.78 -8.48 -12.98
C GLU A 230 -14.33 -7.99 -12.92
N THR A 231 -13.41 -8.73 -13.55
CA THR A 231 -12.00 -8.36 -13.69
C THR A 231 -11.83 -7.03 -14.44
N LEU A 232 -12.60 -6.82 -15.50
CA LEU A 232 -12.57 -5.58 -16.28
C LEU A 232 -13.09 -4.41 -15.45
N ASN A 233 -14.21 -4.59 -14.75
CA ASN A 233 -14.81 -3.58 -13.89
C ASN A 233 -13.87 -3.15 -12.76
N HIS A 234 -13.19 -4.09 -12.11
CA HIS A 234 -12.19 -3.77 -11.10
C HIS A 234 -11.01 -2.98 -11.68
N LEU A 235 -10.45 -3.42 -12.81
CA LEU A 235 -9.36 -2.70 -13.47
C LEU A 235 -9.77 -1.27 -13.84
N CYS A 236 -11.01 -1.11 -14.32
CA CYS A 236 -11.60 0.16 -14.66
C CYS A 236 -11.67 1.10 -13.44
N GLN A 237 -12.18 0.61 -12.32
CA GLN A 237 -12.26 1.36 -11.06
C GLN A 237 -10.87 1.78 -10.54
N GLN A 238 -9.86 0.91 -10.63
CA GLN A 238 -8.50 1.23 -10.20
C GLN A 238 -7.86 2.31 -11.10
N CYS A 239 -8.07 2.23 -12.42
CA CYS A 239 -7.64 3.26 -13.36
C CYS A 239 -8.32 4.59 -13.06
N GLU A 240 -9.64 4.59 -12.87
CA GLU A 240 -10.42 5.78 -12.57
C GLU A 240 -9.95 6.45 -11.26
N SER A 241 -9.77 5.67 -10.19
CA SER A 241 -9.28 6.18 -8.90
C SER A 241 -7.90 6.83 -9.05
N SER A 242 -6.99 6.19 -9.79
CA SER A 242 -5.64 6.71 -10.02
C SER A 242 -5.64 7.99 -10.87
N LEU A 243 -6.47 8.02 -11.91
CA LEU A 243 -6.66 9.20 -12.76
C LEU A 243 -7.22 10.38 -11.98
N LYS A 244 -8.25 10.15 -11.14
CA LYS A 244 -8.84 11.19 -10.28
C LYS A 244 -7.80 11.76 -9.33
N PHE A 245 -6.95 10.93 -8.72
CA PHE A 245 -5.87 11.37 -7.86
C PHE A 245 -4.88 12.29 -8.59
N LEU A 246 -4.35 11.82 -9.73
CA LEU A 246 -3.38 12.60 -10.52
C LEU A 246 -3.99 13.90 -11.06
N HIS A 247 -5.23 13.84 -11.52
CA HIS A 247 -5.96 15.01 -11.99
C HIS A 247 -6.11 16.06 -10.87
N SER A 248 -6.54 15.66 -9.68
CA SER A 248 -6.68 16.56 -8.51
C SER A 248 -5.35 17.19 -8.10
N LEU A 249 -4.24 16.44 -8.16
CA LEU A 249 -2.90 16.99 -7.92
C LEU A 249 -2.50 18.01 -9.00
N CYS A 250 -2.68 17.68 -10.29
CA CYS A 250 -2.38 18.58 -11.40
C CYS A 250 -3.27 19.83 -11.42
N GLN A 251 -4.41 19.83 -10.73
CA GLN A 251 -5.22 21.04 -10.54
C GLN A 251 -4.58 22.05 -9.57
N GLN A 252 -3.56 21.66 -8.80
CA GLN A 252 -2.87 22.54 -7.86
C GLN A 252 -1.82 23.41 -8.58
N LYS A 253 -1.98 24.74 -8.47
CA LYS A 253 -1.14 25.73 -9.19
C LYS A 253 0.35 25.59 -8.89
N LEU A 254 0.71 25.49 -7.61
CA LEU A 254 2.11 25.40 -7.17
C LEU A 254 2.80 24.14 -7.72
N LEU A 255 2.08 23.02 -7.73
CA LEU A 255 2.60 21.76 -8.26
C LEU A 255 2.84 21.86 -9.77
N ARG A 256 1.89 22.43 -10.53
CA ARG A 256 2.08 22.66 -11.98
C ARG A 256 3.29 23.54 -12.26
N GLU A 257 3.44 24.65 -11.53
CA GLU A 257 4.56 25.57 -11.71
C GLU A 257 5.91 24.89 -11.42
N ARG A 258 5.97 24.06 -10.37
CA ARG A 258 7.15 23.28 -10.02
C ARG A 258 7.53 22.29 -11.12
N ILE A 259 6.57 21.51 -11.59
CA ILE A 259 6.75 20.52 -12.65
C ILE A 259 7.23 21.16 -13.96
N VAL A 260 6.61 22.27 -14.38
CA VAL A 260 6.98 23.00 -15.60
C VAL A 260 8.40 23.55 -15.50
N LYS A 261 8.79 24.08 -14.34
CA LYS A 261 10.13 24.64 -14.11
C LYS A 261 11.23 23.59 -14.25
N ASN A 262 10.97 22.36 -13.83
CA ASN A 262 11.98 21.30 -13.81
C ASN A 262 12.16 20.59 -15.17
N LYS A 263 11.36 20.93 -16.20
CA LYS A 263 11.44 20.37 -17.58
C LYS A 263 11.40 18.84 -17.68
N VAL A 264 11.09 18.13 -16.58
CA VAL A 264 11.11 16.65 -16.52
C VAL A 264 9.94 16.04 -17.29
N PHE A 265 8.87 16.80 -17.49
CA PHE A 265 7.73 16.35 -18.27
C PHE A 265 7.94 16.64 -19.75
N SER A 266 8.08 15.59 -20.56
CA SER A 266 7.75 15.72 -21.97
C SER A 266 6.27 16.12 -22.05
N LEU A 267 5.99 17.30 -22.59
CA LEU A 267 4.62 17.82 -22.80
C LEU A 267 3.71 16.78 -23.45
N ASN A 268 4.27 15.87 -24.26
CA ASN A 268 3.55 14.77 -24.89
C ASN A 268 2.88 13.81 -23.91
N THR A 269 3.49 13.47 -22.77
CA THR A 269 2.90 12.56 -21.77
C THR A 269 1.72 13.21 -21.04
N CYS A 270 1.78 14.52 -20.81
CA CYS A 270 0.74 15.30 -20.15
C CYS A 270 -0.42 15.61 -21.11
N PHE A 271 -0.12 15.96 -22.37
CA PHE A 271 -1.12 16.13 -23.43
C PHE A 271 -1.82 14.82 -23.78
N SER A 272 -1.09 13.69 -23.84
CA SER A 272 -1.73 12.39 -23.90
C SER A 272 -2.60 12.20 -22.67
N PHE A 273 -2.09 12.38 -21.46
CA PHE A 273 -2.90 12.18 -20.25
C PHE A 273 -4.22 12.98 -20.23
N PHE A 274 -4.23 14.26 -20.60
CA PHE A 274 -5.47 15.05 -20.69
C PHE A 274 -6.38 14.62 -21.85
N SER A 275 -5.81 14.21 -22.99
CA SER A 275 -6.58 13.60 -24.07
C SER A 275 -7.16 12.24 -23.67
N TRP A 276 -6.47 11.52 -22.79
CA TRP A 276 -6.83 10.21 -22.26
C TRP A 276 -7.88 10.30 -21.16
N ILE A 277 -7.87 11.34 -20.31
CA ILE A 277 -8.98 11.65 -19.40
C ILE A 277 -10.26 11.84 -20.20
N LYS A 278 -10.20 12.64 -21.29
CA LYS A 278 -11.36 12.83 -22.18
C LYS A 278 -11.81 11.52 -22.84
N LEU A 279 -10.88 10.70 -23.32
CA LEU A 279 -11.18 9.39 -23.90
C LEU A 279 -11.74 8.41 -22.87
N PHE A 280 -11.23 8.42 -21.63
CA PHE A 280 -11.68 7.55 -20.55
C PHE A 280 -13.07 7.95 -20.06
N GLU A 281 -13.37 9.24 -19.92
CA GLU A 281 -14.73 9.72 -19.68
C GLU A 281 -15.68 9.26 -20.80
N ILE A 282 -15.29 9.40 -22.06
CA ILE A 282 -16.12 8.96 -23.20
C ILE A 282 -16.36 7.44 -23.19
N VAL A 283 -15.34 6.62 -22.88
CA VAL A 283 -15.45 5.15 -22.87
C VAL A 283 -16.25 4.63 -21.67
N ILE A 284 -16.08 5.23 -20.48
CA ILE A 284 -16.88 4.90 -19.28
C ILE A 284 -18.36 5.23 -19.50
N PHE A 285 -18.67 6.41 -20.07
CA PHE A 285 -20.06 6.80 -20.32
C PHE A 285 -20.71 6.04 -21.50
N ALA A 286 -19.94 5.27 -22.26
CA ALA A 286 -20.42 4.45 -23.38
C ALA A 286 -20.59 2.96 -23.04
N LEU A 287 -20.14 2.53 -21.85
CA LEU A 287 -20.45 1.22 -21.24
C LEU A 287 -21.72 1.35 -20.39
#